data_AF-A0A066PPC2-F1
#
_entry.id   AF-A0A066PPC2-F1
#
_cell.length_a   1.000
_cell.length_b   1.000
_cell.length_c   1.000
_cell.angle_alpha   90.00
_cell.angle_beta   90.00
_cell.angle_gamma   90.00
#
_symmetry.space_group_name_H-M   'P 1'
#
loop_
_entity.id
_entity.type
_entity.pdbx_description
1 polymer ?
#
loop_
_entity_poly.entity_id
_entity_poly.type
_entity_poly.pdbx_seq_one_letter_code
_entity_poly.pdbx_strand_id
1 'polypeptide(L)'
;MLRIALDTAFDRTDPVLAEKTRDSLYVDIVENRSYAKGQETAMFVGHAAANTITTAVFQGVPDADAEIDDDDLDPEGFEPSMLAAAAEAGGLPWSEATDRKKERAFWDWYLGSAITRACEMTGNEV
;
A
#
# COMPACT_ATOMS: atom_id res chain seq x y z
N MET A 1 -8.33 8.85 2.53
CA MET A 1 -7.18 7.97 2.73
C MET A 1 -5.88 8.62 2.30
N LEU A 2 -5.64 8.86 1.00
CA LEU A 2 -4.39 9.50 0.54
C LEU A 2 -4.08 10.83 1.24
N ARG A 3 -5.09 11.68 1.46
CA ARG A 3 -4.94 12.93 2.23
C ARG A 3 -4.46 12.69 3.66
N ILE A 4 -5.01 11.71 4.36
CA ILE A 4 -4.63 11.39 5.75
C ILE A 4 -3.20 10.87 5.76
N ALA A 5 -2.84 9.95 4.86
CA ALA A 5 -1.47 9.45 4.76
C ALA A 5 -0.46 10.57 4.47
N LEU A 6 -0.78 11.49 3.54
CA LEU A 6 0.07 12.66 3.26
C LEU A 6 0.15 13.60 4.46
N ASP A 7 -0.97 13.89 5.11
CA ASP A 7 -0.98 14.75 6.28
C ASP A 7 -0.19 14.11 7.44
N THR A 8 -0.24 12.79 7.61
CA THR A 8 0.61 12.06 8.58
C THR A 8 2.08 12.15 8.21
N ALA A 9 2.44 11.87 6.95
CA ALA A 9 3.84 11.90 6.49
C ALA A 9 4.49 13.29 6.57
N PHE A 10 3.69 14.36 6.56
CA PHE A 10 4.15 15.74 6.68
C PHE A 10 3.87 16.36 8.06
N ASP A 11 3.60 15.55 9.09
CA ASP A 11 3.35 15.99 10.48
C ASP A 11 2.21 17.02 10.62
N ARG A 12 1.19 16.92 9.75
CA ARG A 12 0.00 17.79 9.71
C ARG A 12 -1.20 17.22 10.46
N THR A 13 -1.11 16.01 10.99
CA THR A 13 -2.14 15.36 11.82
C THR A 13 -1.50 14.58 12.96
N ASP A 14 -2.28 14.35 14.01
CA ASP A 14 -1.90 13.45 15.11
C ASP A 14 -1.78 12.00 14.59
N PRO A 15 -0.62 11.33 14.76
CA PRO A 15 -0.41 9.94 14.32
C PRO A 15 -1.36 8.96 15.01
N VAL A 16 -1.75 9.20 16.28
CA VAL A 16 -2.71 8.34 17.00
C VAL A 16 -4.10 8.43 16.36
N LEU A 17 -4.51 9.64 15.97
CA LEU A 17 -5.76 9.84 15.25
C LEU A 17 -5.72 9.22 13.85
N ALA A 18 -4.58 9.33 13.15
CA ALA A 18 -4.40 8.72 11.84
C ALA A 18 -4.49 7.19 11.90
N GLU A 19 -3.82 6.57 12.87
CA GLU A 19 -3.88 5.13 13.10
C GLU A 19 -5.30 4.67 13.46
N LYS A 20 -5.97 5.34 14.40
CA LYS A 20 -7.36 5.02 14.74
C LYS A 20 -8.30 5.11 13.54
N THR A 21 -8.07 6.10 12.67
CA THR A 21 -8.82 6.26 11.43
C THR A 21 -8.54 5.12 10.46
N ARG A 22 -7.27 4.72 10.32
CA ARG A 22 -6.85 3.55 9.53
C ARG A 22 -7.53 2.28 10.03
N ASP A 23 -7.50 1.99 11.32
CA ASP A 23 -8.08 0.77 11.90
C ASP A 23 -9.58 0.69 11.65
N SER A 24 -10.29 1.80 11.89
CA SER A 24 -11.73 1.88 11.66
C SER A 24 -12.09 1.61 10.19
N LEU A 25 -11.27 2.10 9.26
CA LEU A 25 -11.44 1.89 7.83
C LEU A 25 -11.06 0.47 7.39
N TYR A 26 -9.99 -0.10 7.95
CA TYR A 26 -9.59 -1.48 7.69
C TYR A 26 -10.74 -2.43 8.07
N VAL A 27 -11.29 -2.29 9.28
CA VAL A 27 -12.42 -3.11 9.74
C VAL A 27 -13.64 -2.93 8.84
N ASP A 28 -14.00 -1.70 8.45
CA ASP A 28 -15.12 -1.48 7.53
C ASP A 28 -14.90 -2.13 6.16
N ILE A 29 -13.73 -1.91 5.55
CA ILE A 29 -13.46 -2.30 4.16
C ILE A 29 -13.14 -3.79 4.05
N VAL A 30 -12.32 -4.33 4.94
CA VAL A 30 -11.74 -5.67 4.82
C VAL A 30 -12.60 -6.69 5.56
N GLU A 31 -13.10 -6.35 6.75
CA GLU A 31 -13.81 -7.32 7.60
C GLU A 31 -15.33 -7.25 7.46
N ASN A 32 -15.91 -6.05 7.41
CA ASN A 32 -17.36 -5.89 7.46
C ASN A 32 -18.06 -5.91 6.09
N ARG A 33 -17.33 -5.69 5.00
CA ARG A 33 -17.90 -5.69 3.65
C ARG A 33 -17.79 -7.05 2.98
N SER A 34 -18.87 -7.43 2.29
CA SER A 34 -18.86 -8.55 1.36
C SER A 34 -18.71 -8.03 -0.06
N TYR A 35 -17.75 -8.58 -0.80
CA TYR A 35 -17.51 -8.24 -2.20
C TYR A 35 -18.13 -9.31 -3.10
N ALA A 36 -18.91 -8.89 -4.08
CA ALA A 36 -19.38 -9.82 -5.11
C ALA A 36 -18.22 -10.25 -6.00
N LYS A 37 -18.38 -11.38 -6.70
CA LYS A 37 -17.42 -11.84 -7.71
C LYS A 37 -17.17 -10.74 -8.75
N GLY A 38 -15.92 -10.38 -8.98
CA GLY A 38 -15.53 -9.28 -9.88
C GLY A 38 -15.39 -7.92 -9.19
N GLN A 39 -15.61 -7.82 -7.87
CA GLN A 39 -15.40 -6.60 -7.08
C GLN A 39 -14.12 -6.64 -6.23
N GLU A 40 -13.25 -7.62 -6.45
CA GLU A 40 -12.01 -7.82 -5.72
C GLU A 40 -11.07 -6.59 -5.86
N THR A 41 -11.10 -5.91 -7.00
CA THR A 41 -10.39 -4.64 -7.22
C THR A 41 -10.75 -3.58 -6.17
N ALA A 42 -12.03 -3.46 -5.80
CA ALA A 42 -12.46 -2.46 -4.82
C ALA A 42 -11.93 -2.78 -3.41
N MET A 43 -11.90 -4.06 -3.06
CA MET A 43 -11.29 -4.55 -1.83
C MET A 43 -9.79 -4.25 -1.80
N PHE A 44 -9.05 -4.58 -2.87
CA PHE A 44 -7.61 -4.34 -2.95
C PHE A 44 -7.27 -2.86 -2.85
N VAL A 45 -7.98 -2.00 -3.59
CA VAL A 45 -7.77 -0.54 -3.52
C VAL A 45 -8.08 0.00 -2.12
N GLY A 46 -9.17 -0.46 -1.50
CA GLY A 46 -9.54 -0.04 -0.15
C GLY A 46 -8.49 -0.43 0.90
N HIS A 47 -8.00 -1.67 0.81
CA HIS A 47 -6.96 -2.18 1.69
C HIS A 47 -5.63 -1.43 1.48
N ALA A 48 -5.20 -1.22 0.23
CA ALA A 48 -3.99 -0.46 -0.09
C ALA A 48 -4.06 0.96 0.49
N ALA A 49 -5.22 1.61 0.36
CA ALA A 49 -5.45 2.95 0.85
C ALA A 49 -5.42 3.04 2.39
N ALA A 50 -5.90 2.00 3.10
CA ALA A 50 -5.79 1.91 4.55
C ALA A 50 -4.33 1.74 4.99
N ASN A 51 -3.61 0.78 4.39
CA ASN A 51 -2.23 0.46 4.78
C ASN A 51 -1.24 1.58 4.43
N THR A 52 -1.53 2.41 3.42
CA THR A 52 -0.71 3.61 3.13
C THR A 52 -0.62 4.55 4.35
N ILE A 53 -1.66 4.61 5.19
CA ILE A 53 -1.63 5.42 6.42
C ILE A 53 -0.68 4.78 7.44
N THR A 54 -0.66 3.45 7.56
CA THR A 54 0.30 2.72 8.41
C THR A 54 1.73 3.06 7.99
N THR A 55 2.05 2.96 6.70
CA THR A 55 3.38 3.33 6.19
C THR A 55 3.76 4.76 6.55
N ALA A 56 2.81 5.70 6.48
CA ALA A 56 3.05 7.10 6.84
C ALA A 56 3.22 7.33 8.36
N VAL A 57 2.48 6.61 9.20
CA VAL A 57 2.60 6.69 10.68
C VAL A 57 3.96 6.18 11.14
N PHE A 58 4.48 5.13 10.52
CA PHE A 58 5.78 4.55 10.88
C PHE A 58 6.99 5.33 10.32
N GLN A 59 6.78 6.50 9.70
CA GLN A 59 7.80 7.50 9.33
C GLN A 59 9.07 6.95 8.64
N GLY A 60 8.99 5.78 7.98
CA GLY A 60 9.93 5.32 6.96
C GLY A 60 11.42 5.41 7.29
N VAL A 61 11.84 5.47 8.55
CA VAL A 61 13.24 5.18 8.88
C VAL A 61 13.30 3.66 8.81
N PRO A 62 14.02 3.07 7.83
CA PRO A 62 14.37 1.67 7.96
C PRO A 62 14.98 1.56 9.33
N ASP A 63 14.43 0.70 10.18
CA ASP A 63 15.08 0.43 11.44
C ASP A 63 16.44 -0.16 11.06
N ALA A 64 17.48 0.68 11.12
CA ALA A 64 18.82 0.33 10.67
C ALA A 64 19.42 -0.76 11.57
N ASP A 65 18.80 -0.94 12.74
CA ASP A 65 19.07 -1.98 13.71
C ASP A 65 18.02 -3.12 13.63
N ALA A 66 17.14 -3.11 12.62
CA ALA A 66 16.20 -4.20 12.40
C ALA A 66 16.98 -5.48 12.14
N GLU A 67 16.84 -6.45 13.04
CA GLU A 67 17.35 -7.81 12.85
C GLU A 67 16.48 -8.64 11.88
N ILE A 68 15.66 -7.98 11.08
CA ILE A 68 14.68 -8.58 10.17
C ILE A 68 15.40 -8.76 8.82
N ASP A 69 15.65 -10.01 8.42
CA ASP A 69 16.19 -10.33 7.10
C ASP A 69 15.08 -10.28 6.03
N ASP A 70 15.44 -10.23 4.75
CA ASP A 70 14.48 -10.30 3.63
C ASP A 70 13.60 -11.56 3.71
N ASP A 71 14.13 -12.66 4.28
CA ASP A 71 13.41 -13.92 4.51
C ASP A 71 12.36 -13.82 5.64
N ASP A 72 12.49 -12.83 6.54
CA ASP A 72 11.53 -12.58 7.63
C ASP A 72 10.40 -11.64 7.18
N LEU A 73 10.55 -10.97 6.04
CA LEU A 73 9.48 -10.19 5.43
C LEU A 73 8.46 -11.14 4.80
N ASP A 74 7.21 -11.03 5.24
CA ASP A 74 6.13 -11.81 4.64
C ASP A 74 5.93 -11.39 3.17
N PRO A 75 6.23 -12.25 2.18
CA PRO A 75 6.01 -11.93 0.76
C PRO A 75 4.51 -11.88 0.44
N GLU A 76 3.65 -12.43 1.30
CA GLU A 76 2.19 -12.27 1.27
C GLU A 76 1.71 -11.12 2.16
N GLY A 77 2.64 -10.37 2.76
CA GLY A 77 2.38 -9.10 3.41
C GLY A 77 1.61 -8.24 2.42
N PHE A 78 0.36 -7.91 2.77
CA PHE A 78 -0.56 -7.15 1.93
C PHE A 78 -0.16 -5.67 1.88
N GLU A 79 1.06 -5.43 1.43
CA GLU A 79 1.67 -4.12 1.28
C GLU A 79 0.86 -3.28 0.28
N PRO A 80 0.76 -1.95 0.48
CA PRO A 80 -0.02 -1.09 -0.38
C PRO A 80 0.34 -1.21 -1.87
N SER A 81 1.64 -1.36 -2.18
CA SER A 81 2.13 -1.52 -3.55
C SER A 81 1.71 -2.85 -4.17
N MET A 82 1.79 -3.95 -3.43
CA MET A 82 1.33 -5.28 -3.84
C MET A 82 -0.18 -5.30 -4.09
N LEU A 83 -0.96 -4.68 -3.21
CA LEU A 83 -2.42 -4.57 -3.37
C LEU A 83 -2.80 -3.67 -4.55
N ALA A 84 -2.05 -2.59 -4.81
CA ALA A 84 -2.26 -1.75 -5.99
C ALA A 84 -1.92 -2.52 -7.29
N ALA A 85 -0.85 -3.31 -7.30
CA ALA A 85 -0.52 -4.21 -8.40
C ALA A 85 -1.64 -5.22 -8.65
N ALA A 86 -2.15 -5.83 -7.58
CA ALA A 86 -3.25 -6.78 -7.64
C ALA A 86 -4.55 -6.15 -8.16
N ALA A 87 -4.84 -4.91 -7.79
CA ALA A 87 -5.98 -4.16 -8.29
C ALA A 87 -5.90 -3.92 -9.81
N GLU A 88 -4.72 -3.55 -10.33
CA GLU A 88 -4.49 -3.33 -11.76
C GLU A 88 -4.53 -4.65 -12.55
N ALA A 89 -3.91 -5.70 -12.00
CA ALA A 89 -3.83 -7.01 -12.63
C ALA A 89 -5.10 -7.87 -12.48
N GLY A 90 -6.05 -7.43 -11.65
CA GLY A 90 -7.31 -8.13 -11.39
C GLY A 90 -7.21 -9.31 -10.44
N GLY A 91 -6.11 -9.47 -9.70
CA GLY A 91 -5.90 -10.56 -8.76
C GLY A 91 -4.53 -10.51 -8.08
N LEU A 92 -4.39 -11.28 -7.00
CA LEU A 92 -3.13 -11.41 -6.24
C LEU A 92 -2.06 -12.16 -7.06
N PRO A 93 -0.75 -11.98 -6.77
CA PRO A 93 0.33 -12.60 -7.55
C PRO A 93 0.28 -14.13 -7.62
N TRP A 94 -0.36 -14.80 -6.67
CA TRP A 94 -0.55 -16.26 -6.68
C TRP A 94 -1.88 -16.72 -7.32
N SER A 95 -2.77 -15.79 -7.68
CA SER A 95 -4.05 -16.13 -8.32
C SER A 95 -3.87 -16.44 -9.80
N GLU A 96 -4.56 -17.49 -10.28
CA GLU A 96 -4.66 -17.79 -11.71
C GLU A 96 -5.45 -16.73 -12.49
N ALA A 97 -6.28 -15.94 -11.81
CA ALA A 97 -7.08 -14.88 -12.43
C ALA A 97 -6.24 -13.63 -12.80
N THR A 98 -5.00 -13.54 -12.31
CA THR A 98 -4.14 -12.37 -12.43
C THR A 98 -3.57 -12.23 -13.84
N ASP A 99 -3.80 -11.07 -14.46
CA ASP A 99 -3.18 -10.72 -15.73
C ASP A 99 -1.69 -10.39 -15.51
N ARG A 100 -0.82 -11.37 -15.80
CA ARG A 100 0.64 -11.26 -15.66
C ARG A 100 1.26 -10.15 -16.48
N LYS A 101 0.63 -9.75 -17.59
CA LYS A 101 1.13 -8.66 -18.42
C LYS A 101 0.86 -7.31 -17.75
N LYS A 102 -0.33 -7.14 -17.16
CA LYS A 102 -0.67 -5.93 -16.41
C LYS A 102 0.10 -5.82 -15.10
N GLU A 103 0.26 -6.93 -14.38
CA GLU A 103 1.09 -6.99 -13.17
C GLU A 103 2.51 -6.51 -13.46
N ARG A 104 3.14 -7.04 -14.52
CA ARG A 104 4.48 -6.61 -14.94
C ARG A 104 4.53 -5.15 -15.35
N ALA A 105 3.55 -4.69 -16.14
CA ALA A 105 3.48 -3.30 -16.58
C ALA A 105 3.31 -2.33 -15.38
N PHE A 106 2.55 -2.73 -14.35
CA PHE A 106 2.44 -1.96 -13.11
C PHE A 106 3.82 -1.84 -12.44
N TRP A 107 4.55 -2.94 -12.25
CA TRP A 107 5.85 -2.92 -11.58
C TRP A 107 6.91 -2.16 -12.39
N ASP A 108 6.94 -2.32 -13.71
CA ASP A 108 7.84 -1.56 -14.59
C ASP A 108 7.61 -0.05 -14.44
N TRP A 109 6.34 0.38 -14.39
CA TRP A 109 5.99 1.78 -14.15
C TRP A 109 6.30 2.22 -12.71
N TYR A 110 5.95 1.41 -11.72
CA TYR A 110 6.08 1.76 -10.31
C TYR A 110 7.54 1.98 -9.92
N LEU A 111 8.40 1.00 -10.26
CA LEU A 111 9.83 1.02 -9.97
C LEU A 111 10.59 1.99 -10.87
N GLY A 112 10.22 2.07 -12.16
CA GLY A 112 10.95 2.86 -13.15
C GLY A 112 10.52 4.33 -13.26
N SER A 113 9.36 4.72 -12.72
CA SER A 113 8.83 6.08 -12.90
C SER A 113 8.09 6.63 -11.69
N ALA A 114 7.23 5.84 -11.03
CA ALA A 114 6.39 6.36 -9.95
C ALA A 114 7.23 6.78 -8.73
N ILE A 115 8.15 5.91 -8.29
CA ILE A 115 9.05 6.20 -7.14
C ILE A 115 9.94 7.40 -7.45
N THR A 116 10.62 7.41 -8.60
CA THR A 116 11.47 8.53 -9.04
C THR A 116 10.70 9.84 -8.99
N ARG A 117 9.48 9.85 -9.53
CA ARG A 117 8.65 11.06 -9.54
C ARG A 117 8.25 11.50 -8.12
N ALA A 118 8.00 10.56 -7.23
CA ALA A 118 7.69 10.86 -5.83
C ALA A 118 8.88 11.51 -5.12
N CYS A 119 10.10 10.99 -5.30
CA CYS A 119 11.33 11.58 -4.73
C CYS A 119 11.58 13.00 -5.23
N GLU A 120 11.43 13.23 -6.54
CA GLU A 120 11.54 14.58 -7.13
C GLU A 120 10.55 15.57 -6.50
N MET A 121 9.33 15.11 -6.19
CA MET A 121 8.28 15.96 -5.61
C MET A 121 8.52 16.28 -4.14
N THR A 122 9.27 15.44 -3.41
CA THR A 122 9.60 15.66 -1.99
C THR A 122 10.93 16.40 -1.80
N GLY A 123 11.67 16.68 -2.88
CA GLY A 123 12.97 17.35 -2.82
C GLY A 123 14.12 16.43 -2.40
N ASN A 124 13.90 15.11 -2.40
CA ASN A 124 14.94 14.12 -2.14
C ASN A 124 15.62 13.75 -3.48
N GLU A 125 16.96 13.76 -3.53
CA GLU A 125 17.71 13.27 -4.70
C GLU A 125 17.54 11.74 -4.84
N VAL A 126 17.48 11.27 -6.10
CA VAL A 126 17.28 9.86 -6.48
C VAL A 126 18.61 9.12 -6.53
#